data_AF-A0A428YSG8-F1
#
_entry.id   AF-A0A428YSG8-F1
#
_cell.length_a   1.000
_cell.length_b   1.000
_cell.length_c   1.000
_cell.angle_alpha   90.00
_cell.angle_beta   90.00
_cell.angle_gamma   90.00
#
_symmetry.space_group_name_H-M   'P 1'
#
loop_
_entity.id
_entity.type
_entity.pdbx_description
1 polymer ?
#
loop_
_entity_poly.entity_id
_entity_poly.type
_entity_poly.pdbx_seq_one_letter_code
_entity_poly.pdbx_strand_id
1 'polypeptide(L)'
;MIESNVLRQLCIDVRLKEVPVDEALVVRIEQDTEECRDRLRAEPTSLPPADLRERLPLLGWLIYETSLMLLWSVKAEIDHLPAEVQRASRANADLITRLADVARSLPWPEFAPRALGAIRALALVDSKWNDYDGAWLLHQEVRAKHQSYLDSLGDDKANARFVLDLDEVLLQLALAETGTACRTAEETVGHWIEKWGGASVATERREADRWVLRMFRQLSEGAEVGELALGIADRIHAKHGFVEMITESRLIMRTGFRNPAIMTCRALLLMYSLCPAMQRLGMLPPGHDTWPDFMSSLRRRFRIGLAFLVRPAEKADHTPIPLLKDHARAIVQFCLHLALLTASETLDEPLVVDETLTLRRLDDDAAQAMARWLAAPSDKGDGVRGDASIVGCASMPHFIRSVEACRDDAGATANYQQWRKEWTVLDRYGPDRWSDIELMLERDPDGGIW
;
A
#
# COMPACT_ATOMS: atom_id res chain seq x y z
N MET A 1 26.36 24.79 -9.76
CA MET A 1 24.99 24.29 -9.98
C MET A 1 24.92 23.58 -11.32
N ILE A 2 24.20 22.47 -11.42
CA ILE A 2 23.96 21.81 -12.70
C ILE A 2 23.07 22.68 -13.61
N GLU A 3 23.38 22.72 -14.91
CA GLU A 3 22.53 23.39 -15.90
C GLU A 3 21.23 22.61 -16.16
N SER A 4 20.11 23.31 -16.44
CA SER A 4 18.79 22.69 -16.59
C SER A 4 18.76 21.53 -17.60
N ASN A 5 19.45 21.67 -18.74
CA ASN A 5 19.51 20.62 -19.76
C ASN A 5 20.27 19.38 -19.28
N VAL A 6 21.37 19.57 -18.54
CA VAL A 6 22.14 18.47 -17.97
C VAL A 6 21.33 17.76 -16.88
N LEU A 7 20.60 18.52 -16.05
CA LEU A 7 19.75 17.97 -14.99
C LEU A 7 18.58 17.16 -15.58
N ARG A 8 17.96 17.67 -16.65
CA ARG A 8 16.89 16.97 -17.39
C ARG A 8 17.37 15.65 -17.98
N GLN A 9 18.53 15.65 -18.64
CA GLN A 9 19.11 14.41 -19.18
C GLN A 9 19.41 13.43 -18.04
N LEU A 10 20.00 13.90 -16.93
CA LEU A 10 20.27 13.05 -15.78
C LEU A 10 19.01 12.40 -15.19
N CYS A 11 17.87 13.12 -15.14
CA CYS A 11 16.59 12.54 -14.71
C CYS A 11 16.15 11.39 -15.63
N ILE A 12 16.31 11.57 -16.94
CA ILE A 12 15.98 10.55 -17.95
C ILE A 12 16.92 9.35 -17.81
N ASP A 13 18.23 9.58 -17.70
CA ASP A 13 19.24 8.52 -17.60
C ASP A 13 19.04 7.68 -16.33
N VAL A 14 18.73 8.32 -15.18
CA VAL A 14 18.37 7.61 -13.95
C VAL A 14 17.10 6.77 -14.18
N ARG A 15 16.04 7.36 -14.74
CA ARG A 15 14.78 6.64 -15.01
C ARG A 15 14.99 5.42 -15.91
N LEU A 16 15.83 5.54 -16.94
CA LEU A 16 16.18 4.49 -17.89
C LEU A 16 17.24 3.52 -17.34
N LYS A 17 17.79 3.79 -16.14
CA LYS A 17 18.86 3.03 -15.49
C LYS A 17 20.18 3.03 -16.26
N GLU A 18 20.42 4.08 -17.02
CA GLU A 18 21.65 4.30 -17.80
C GLU A 18 22.78 4.89 -16.93
N VAL A 19 22.43 5.49 -15.79
CA VAL A 19 23.38 6.01 -14.79
C VAL A 19 23.17 5.27 -13.46
N PRO A 20 24.25 4.88 -12.76
CA PRO A 20 24.13 4.27 -11.43
C PRO A 20 23.57 5.26 -10.42
N VAL A 21 22.72 4.74 -9.52
CA VAL A 21 22.24 5.49 -8.36
C VAL A 21 23.09 5.10 -7.16
N ASP A 22 24.05 5.96 -6.82
CA ASP A 22 25.06 5.72 -5.80
C ASP A 22 25.34 6.97 -4.93
N GLU A 23 26.32 6.84 -4.03
CA GLU A 23 26.80 7.92 -3.16
C GLU A 23 27.17 9.19 -3.94
N ALA A 24 27.82 9.07 -5.09
CA ALA A 24 28.29 10.23 -5.85
C ALA A 24 27.12 11.02 -6.43
N LEU A 25 26.08 10.35 -6.90
CA LEU A 25 24.86 11.01 -7.35
C LEU A 25 24.14 11.74 -6.20
N VAL A 26 24.04 11.11 -5.02
CA VAL A 26 23.41 11.73 -3.85
C VAL A 26 24.18 12.96 -3.38
N VAL A 27 25.51 12.88 -3.28
CA VAL A 27 26.37 14.04 -2.95
C VAL A 27 26.17 15.18 -3.94
N ARG A 28 26.04 14.87 -5.23
CA ARG A 28 25.79 15.88 -6.26
C ARG A 28 24.43 16.58 -6.08
N ILE A 29 23.38 15.83 -5.72
CA ILE A 29 22.05 16.37 -5.41
C ILE A 29 22.08 17.27 -4.17
N GLU A 30 22.81 16.87 -3.12
CA GLU A 30 23.00 17.65 -1.90
C GLU A 30 23.70 18.98 -2.18
N GLN A 31 24.79 18.95 -2.97
CA GLN A 31 25.54 20.14 -3.36
C GLN A 31 24.68 21.15 -4.13
N ASP A 32 23.90 20.68 -5.11
CA ASP A 32 22.99 21.55 -5.89
C ASP A 32 21.89 22.16 -5.00
N THR A 33 21.41 21.42 -3.99
CA THR A 33 20.42 21.92 -3.03
C THR A 33 21.02 22.97 -2.10
N GLU A 34 22.23 22.74 -1.57
CA GLU A 34 22.91 23.73 -0.71
C GLU A 34 23.22 25.00 -1.49
N GLU A 35 23.62 24.92 -2.76
CA GLU A 35 23.83 26.11 -3.58
C GLU A 35 22.54 26.90 -3.80
N CYS A 36 21.39 26.23 -3.98
CA CYS A 36 20.09 26.90 -4.03
C CYS A 36 19.76 27.60 -2.70
N ARG A 37 20.08 26.97 -1.56
CA ARG A 37 19.89 27.56 -0.23
C ARG A 37 20.78 28.77 0.00
N ASP A 38 22.04 28.69 -0.39
CA ASP A 38 22.99 29.80 -0.26
C ASP A 38 22.55 31.01 -1.08
N ARG A 39 21.97 30.80 -2.27
CA ARG A 39 21.35 31.87 -3.04
C ARG A 39 20.16 32.50 -2.32
N LEU A 40 19.23 31.71 -1.77
CA LEU A 40 18.12 32.24 -0.98
C LEU A 40 18.60 33.01 0.26
N ARG A 41 19.67 32.55 0.92
CA ARG A 41 20.27 33.27 2.07
C ARG A 41 20.89 34.60 1.65
N ALA A 42 21.60 34.61 0.51
CA ALA A 42 22.25 35.81 -0.01
C ALA A 42 21.22 36.85 -0.49
N GLU A 43 20.12 36.38 -1.09
CA GLU A 43 19.03 37.23 -1.59
C GLU A 43 17.65 36.65 -1.21
N PRO A 44 17.16 36.94 0.01
CA PRO A 44 15.88 36.43 0.48
C PRO A 44 14.72 36.92 -0.38
N THR A 45 13.99 35.98 -1.00
CA THR A 45 12.85 36.26 -1.88
C THR A 45 11.72 35.28 -1.62
N SER A 46 10.47 35.75 -1.77
CA SER A 46 9.28 34.90 -1.60
C SER A 46 9.02 33.97 -2.78
N LEU A 47 9.62 34.24 -3.95
CA LEU A 47 9.48 33.43 -5.15
C LEU A 47 10.85 33.07 -5.70
N PRO A 48 11.00 31.88 -6.30
CA PRO A 48 12.27 31.49 -6.90
C PRO A 48 12.66 32.44 -8.05
N PRO A 49 13.96 32.81 -8.14
CA PRO A 49 14.54 33.47 -9.30
C PRO A 49 14.23 32.74 -10.61
N ALA A 50 14.21 33.48 -11.73
CA ALA A 50 13.76 32.96 -13.03
C ALA A 50 14.50 31.69 -13.48
N ASP A 51 15.80 31.60 -13.22
CA ASP A 51 16.62 30.44 -13.56
C ASP A 51 16.34 29.21 -12.67
N LEU A 52 15.93 29.43 -11.42
CA LEU A 52 15.53 28.36 -10.49
C LEU A 52 14.11 27.85 -10.74
N ARG A 53 13.24 28.63 -11.38
CA ARG A 53 11.87 28.19 -11.74
C ARG A 53 11.84 26.98 -12.66
N GLU A 54 12.83 26.84 -13.54
CA GLU A 54 12.96 25.65 -14.39
C GLU A 54 13.68 24.52 -13.64
N ARG A 55 14.66 24.85 -12.79
CA ARG A 55 15.53 23.85 -12.14
C ARG A 55 14.88 23.14 -10.97
N LEU A 56 14.12 23.84 -10.13
CA LEU A 56 13.46 23.25 -8.95
C LEU A 56 12.56 22.05 -9.30
N PRO A 57 11.68 22.11 -10.32
CA PRO A 57 10.91 20.92 -10.71
C PRO A 57 11.80 19.75 -11.18
N LEU A 58 12.88 20.03 -11.90
CA LEU A 58 13.84 18.99 -12.33
C LEU A 58 14.61 18.39 -11.15
N LEU A 59 15.03 19.19 -10.18
CA LEU A 59 15.69 18.72 -8.97
C LEU A 59 14.75 17.84 -8.13
N GLY A 60 13.49 18.25 -8.00
CA GLY A 60 12.46 17.43 -7.37
C GLY A 60 12.22 16.11 -8.11
N TRP A 61 12.26 16.10 -9.45
CA TRP A 61 12.16 14.88 -10.24
C TRP A 61 13.37 13.96 -10.06
N LEU A 62 14.59 14.50 -10.06
CA LEU A 62 15.80 13.73 -9.82
C LEU A 62 15.78 13.08 -8.43
N ILE A 63 15.43 13.83 -7.38
CA ILE A 63 15.27 13.32 -6.01
C ILE A 63 14.25 12.17 -5.98
N TYR A 64 13.12 12.33 -6.67
CA TYR A 64 12.08 11.30 -6.77
C TYR A 64 12.61 10.00 -7.41
N GLU A 65 13.20 10.07 -8.60
CA GLU A 65 13.66 8.86 -9.31
C GLU A 65 14.82 8.18 -8.57
N THR A 66 15.74 8.98 -8.01
CA THR A 66 16.90 8.49 -7.24
C THR A 66 16.42 7.72 -6.01
N SER A 67 15.53 8.30 -5.21
CA SER A 67 14.98 7.65 -4.01
C SER A 67 14.15 6.41 -4.36
N LEU A 68 13.39 6.42 -5.46
CA LEU A 68 12.63 5.26 -5.94
C LEU A 68 13.53 4.10 -6.37
N MET A 69 14.62 4.39 -7.10
CA MET A 69 15.58 3.36 -7.52
C MET A 69 16.29 2.72 -6.34
N LEU A 70 16.72 3.52 -5.36
CA LEU A 70 17.29 3.01 -4.11
C LEU A 70 16.29 2.13 -3.36
N LEU A 71 15.02 2.56 -3.29
CA LEU A 71 13.97 1.82 -2.59
C LEU A 71 13.73 0.43 -3.19
N TRP A 72 13.85 0.27 -4.52
CA TRP A 72 13.74 -1.05 -5.15
C TRP A 72 14.86 -2.00 -4.75
N SER A 73 16.02 -1.47 -4.34
CA SER A 73 17.16 -2.24 -3.84
C SER A 73 17.09 -2.54 -2.35
N VAL A 74 16.26 -1.83 -1.58
CA VAL A 74 16.01 -2.13 -0.15
C VAL A 74 15.12 -3.36 -0.02
N LYS A 75 15.63 -4.40 0.63
CA LYS A 75 14.90 -5.64 0.91
C LYS A 75 14.01 -5.50 2.16
N ALA A 76 12.86 -6.16 2.11
CA ALA A 76 11.95 -6.30 3.24
C ALA A 76 12.43 -7.39 4.22
N GLU A 77 11.89 -7.40 5.44
CA GLU A 77 12.17 -8.43 6.46
C GLU A 77 13.68 -8.59 6.71
N ILE A 78 14.36 -7.45 6.86
CA ILE A 78 15.82 -7.36 6.84
C ILE A 78 16.52 -8.27 7.85
N ASP A 79 15.89 -8.51 9.00
CA ASP A 79 16.46 -9.30 10.10
C ASP A 79 16.63 -10.79 9.73
N HIS A 80 15.92 -11.28 8.70
CA HIS A 80 16.02 -12.67 8.23
C HIS A 80 16.97 -12.86 7.04
N LEU A 81 17.58 -11.78 6.54
CA LEU A 81 18.43 -11.83 5.35
C LEU A 81 19.90 -12.11 5.69
N PRO A 82 20.70 -12.63 4.74
CA PRO A 82 22.15 -12.74 4.91
C PRO A 82 22.80 -11.38 5.20
N ALA A 83 23.84 -11.36 6.04
CA ALA A 83 24.49 -10.13 6.51
C ALA A 83 24.99 -9.21 5.38
N GLU A 84 25.43 -9.76 4.24
CA GLU A 84 25.80 -8.97 3.06
C GLU A 84 24.61 -8.22 2.47
N VAL A 85 23.47 -8.89 2.31
CA VAL A 85 22.22 -8.31 1.80
C VAL A 85 21.68 -7.26 2.78
N GLN A 86 21.81 -7.51 4.08
CA GLN A 86 21.47 -6.52 5.11
C GLN A 86 22.32 -5.26 4.96
N ARG A 87 23.65 -5.38 4.85
CA ARG A 87 24.55 -4.24 4.67
C ARG A 87 24.22 -3.44 3.41
N ALA A 88 24.00 -4.11 2.28
CA ALA A 88 23.63 -3.44 1.04
C ALA A 88 22.27 -2.72 1.14
N SER A 89 21.28 -3.33 1.81
CA SER A 89 19.97 -2.71 2.04
C SER A 89 20.07 -1.49 2.96
N ARG A 90 20.89 -1.56 4.02
CA ARG A 90 21.13 -0.43 4.95
C ARG A 90 21.84 0.73 4.25
N ALA A 91 22.87 0.46 3.45
CA ALA A 91 23.53 1.50 2.67
C ALA A 91 22.57 2.25 1.75
N ASN A 92 21.67 1.53 1.05
CA ASN A 92 20.64 2.17 0.21
C ASN A 92 19.62 2.97 1.04
N ALA A 93 19.23 2.48 2.21
CA ALA A 93 18.34 3.20 3.12
C ALA A 93 18.98 4.48 3.65
N ASP A 94 20.27 4.47 3.99
CA ASP A 94 21.01 5.65 4.44
C ASP A 94 21.03 6.74 3.35
N LEU A 95 21.20 6.35 2.08
CA LEU A 95 21.08 7.27 0.94
C LEU A 95 19.66 7.84 0.79
N ILE A 96 18.61 7.03 1.02
CA ILE A 96 17.21 7.50 1.02
C ILE A 96 16.97 8.51 2.14
N THR A 97 17.50 8.26 3.35
CA THR A 97 17.41 9.19 4.48
C THR A 97 18.00 10.55 4.10
N ARG A 98 19.18 10.57 3.50
CA ARG A 98 19.82 11.80 3.02
C ARG A 98 18.99 12.51 1.96
N LEU A 99 18.43 11.79 0.99
CA LEU A 99 17.53 12.38 -0.01
C LEU A 99 16.25 12.95 0.61
N ALA A 100 15.72 12.32 1.68
CA ALA A 100 14.59 12.86 2.42
C ALA A 100 14.97 14.16 3.16
N ASP A 101 16.18 14.25 3.72
CA ASP A 101 16.69 15.48 4.34
C ASP A 101 16.95 16.60 3.33
N VAL A 102 17.43 16.25 2.13
CA VAL A 102 17.48 17.16 0.99
C VAL A 102 16.07 17.68 0.67
N ALA A 103 15.08 16.79 0.52
CA ALA A 103 13.71 17.18 0.23
C ALA A 103 13.10 18.10 1.31
N ARG A 104 13.43 17.87 2.59
CA ARG A 104 13.03 18.73 3.71
C ARG A 104 13.67 20.11 3.69
N SER A 105 14.86 20.23 3.12
CA SER A 105 15.68 21.43 3.15
C SER A 105 15.72 22.21 1.84
N LEU A 106 15.02 21.75 0.80
CA LEU A 106 14.86 22.46 -0.47
C LEU A 106 14.30 23.87 -0.24
N PRO A 107 14.88 24.91 -0.86
CA PRO A 107 14.29 26.24 -0.88
C PRO A 107 13.11 26.28 -1.86
N TRP A 108 12.04 27.00 -1.50
CA TRP A 108 10.78 27.05 -2.24
C TRP A 108 10.26 25.64 -2.64
N PRO A 109 10.10 24.73 -1.66
CA PRO A 109 9.84 23.33 -1.92
C PRO A 109 8.51 23.07 -2.66
N GLU A 110 7.57 24.01 -2.60
CA GLU A 110 6.31 24.00 -3.35
C GLU A 110 6.50 24.05 -4.88
N PHE A 111 7.66 24.51 -5.36
CA PHE A 111 8.05 24.49 -6.77
C PHE A 111 8.88 23.24 -7.16
N ALA A 112 9.12 22.33 -6.21
CA ALA A 112 9.77 21.03 -6.42
C ALA A 112 8.92 19.87 -5.85
N PRO A 113 7.61 19.79 -6.17
CA PRO A 113 6.65 18.93 -5.47
C PRO A 113 7.02 17.44 -5.45
N ARG A 114 7.68 16.95 -6.51
CA ARG A 114 8.14 15.56 -6.61
C ARG A 114 9.17 15.15 -5.55
N ALA A 115 9.88 16.10 -4.95
CA ALA A 115 10.84 15.84 -3.89
C ALA A 115 10.19 15.18 -2.65
N LEU A 116 8.89 15.42 -2.41
CA LEU A 116 8.14 14.74 -1.35
C LEU A 116 8.17 13.20 -1.49
N GLY A 117 8.42 12.68 -2.71
CA GLY A 117 8.63 11.26 -2.95
C GLY A 117 9.83 10.65 -2.22
N ALA A 118 10.84 11.44 -1.83
CA ALA A 118 11.95 10.92 -1.03
C ALA A 118 11.53 10.63 0.42
N ILE A 119 10.71 11.49 1.03
CA ILE A 119 10.17 11.25 2.38
C ILE A 119 9.24 10.04 2.35
N ARG A 120 8.44 9.88 1.28
CA ARG A 120 7.67 8.66 1.02
C ARG A 120 8.54 7.42 0.93
N ALA A 121 9.65 7.50 0.20
CA ALA A 121 10.56 6.38 0.04
C ALA A 121 11.12 5.95 1.40
N LEU A 122 11.46 6.90 2.26
CA LEU A 122 11.87 6.62 3.64
C LEU A 122 10.76 5.94 4.44
N ALA A 123 9.50 6.42 4.35
CA ALA A 123 8.36 5.77 5.00
C ALA A 123 8.18 4.31 4.55
N LEU A 124 8.44 4.03 3.27
CA LEU A 124 8.40 2.67 2.72
C LEU A 124 9.59 1.81 3.16
N VAL A 125 10.76 2.40 3.45
CA VAL A 125 11.88 1.68 4.08
C VAL A 125 11.48 1.22 5.48
N ASP A 126 10.99 2.14 6.32
CA ASP A 126 10.55 1.83 7.68
C ASP A 126 9.46 0.75 7.68
N SER A 127 8.48 0.89 6.78
CA SER A 127 7.43 -0.11 6.60
C SER A 127 7.96 -1.47 6.12
N LYS A 128 8.99 -1.52 5.27
CA LYS A 128 9.63 -2.78 4.82
C LYS A 128 10.40 -3.48 5.93
N TRP A 129 10.90 -2.72 6.89
CA TRP A 129 11.65 -3.20 8.05
C TRP A 129 10.79 -3.35 9.31
N ASN A 130 9.46 -3.32 9.14
CA ASN A 130 8.47 -3.50 10.19
C ASN A 130 8.51 -2.40 11.29
N ASP A 131 9.13 -1.24 11.02
CA ASP A 131 8.97 -0.02 11.83
C ASP A 131 7.74 0.75 11.37
N TYR A 132 6.57 0.30 11.81
CA TYR A 132 5.32 0.91 11.39
C TYR A 132 5.11 2.29 12.03
N ASP A 133 5.57 2.51 13.26
CA ASP A 133 5.41 3.81 13.92
C ASP A 133 6.27 4.88 13.24
N GLY A 134 7.51 4.56 12.87
CA GLY A 134 8.36 5.42 12.04
C GLY A 134 7.71 5.75 10.70
N ALA A 135 7.19 4.74 9.99
CA ALA A 135 6.49 4.93 8.73
C ALA A 135 5.27 5.87 8.86
N TRP A 136 4.46 5.72 9.90
CA TRP A 136 3.28 6.56 10.14
C TRP A 136 3.65 8.03 10.41
N LEU A 137 4.71 8.29 11.17
CA LEU A 137 5.21 9.66 11.39
C LEU A 137 5.62 10.33 10.08
N LEU A 138 6.27 9.58 9.20
CA LEU A 138 6.71 10.08 7.90
C LEU A 138 5.52 10.32 6.96
N HIS A 139 4.52 9.43 6.91
CA HIS A 139 3.30 9.67 6.11
C HIS A 139 2.56 10.94 6.56
N GLN A 140 2.45 11.16 7.88
CA GLN A 140 1.87 12.38 8.44
C GLN A 140 2.70 13.63 8.06
N GLU A 141 4.03 13.53 8.12
CA GLU A 141 4.92 14.61 7.68
C GLU A 141 4.65 14.97 6.22
N VAL A 142 4.57 13.98 5.31
CA VAL A 142 4.37 14.28 3.89
C VAL A 142 3.00 14.89 3.63
N ARG A 143 1.95 14.43 4.31
CA ARG A 143 0.60 15.03 4.18
C ARG A 143 0.59 16.49 4.63
N ALA A 144 1.21 16.79 5.76
CA ALA A 144 1.31 18.16 6.28
C ALA A 144 2.08 19.06 5.32
N LYS A 145 3.19 18.58 4.75
CA LYS A 145 3.96 19.31 3.73
C LYS A 145 3.19 19.50 2.44
N HIS A 146 2.51 18.47 1.94
CA HIS A 146 1.66 18.57 0.76
C HIS A 146 0.62 19.69 0.91
N GLN A 147 -0.12 19.70 2.04
CA GLN A 147 -1.12 20.74 2.29
C GLN A 147 -0.48 22.12 2.38
N SER A 148 0.63 22.26 3.13
CA SER A 148 1.38 23.53 3.24
C SER A 148 1.85 24.07 1.88
N TYR A 149 2.30 23.18 0.98
CA TYR A 149 2.76 23.56 -0.36
C TYR A 149 1.59 23.98 -1.25
N LEU A 150 0.46 23.27 -1.16
CA LEU A 150 -0.76 23.63 -1.87
C LEU A 150 -1.27 25.02 -1.43
N ASP A 151 -1.30 25.26 -0.11
CA ASP A 151 -1.70 26.56 0.47
C ASP A 151 -0.75 27.69 0.02
N SER A 152 0.55 27.41 -0.08
CA SER A 152 1.57 28.39 -0.51
C SER A 152 1.46 28.75 -1.99
N LEU A 153 1.10 27.80 -2.86
CA LEU A 153 0.92 28.04 -4.29
C LEU A 153 -0.34 28.88 -4.59
N GLY A 154 -1.38 28.76 -3.76
CA GLY A 154 -2.65 29.46 -3.93
C GLY A 154 -3.36 29.14 -5.26
N ASP A 155 -4.27 30.02 -5.68
CA ASP A 155 -5.15 29.81 -6.84
C ASP A 155 -4.62 30.38 -8.18
N ASP A 156 -3.34 30.78 -8.24
CA ASP A 156 -2.76 31.32 -9.46
C ASP A 156 -2.69 30.25 -10.56
N LYS A 157 -3.24 30.55 -11.74
CA LYS A 157 -3.19 29.67 -12.92
C LYS A 157 -1.76 29.36 -13.35
N ALA A 158 -0.80 30.24 -13.08
CA ALA A 158 0.62 29.99 -13.34
C ALA A 158 1.15 28.79 -12.54
N ASN A 159 0.54 28.48 -11.40
CA ASN A 159 0.94 27.38 -10.51
C ASN A 159 0.21 26.06 -10.80
N ALA A 160 -0.69 26.03 -11.79
CA ALA A 160 -1.50 24.84 -12.10
C ALA A 160 -0.67 23.57 -12.38
N ARG A 161 0.56 23.72 -12.93
CA ARG A 161 1.48 22.60 -13.11
C ARG A 161 1.94 22.02 -11.77
N PHE A 162 2.35 22.86 -10.83
CA PHE A 162 2.83 22.40 -9.52
C PHE A 162 1.73 21.77 -8.68
N VAL A 163 0.51 22.29 -8.78
CA VAL A 163 -0.69 21.67 -8.17
C VAL A 163 -0.93 20.28 -8.75
N LEU A 164 -0.81 20.10 -10.06
CA LEU A 164 -0.92 18.78 -10.69
C LEU A 164 0.20 17.84 -10.23
N ASP A 165 1.46 18.28 -10.20
CA ASP A 165 2.55 17.46 -9.72
C ASP A 165 2.37 17.08 -8.23
N LEU A 166 1.83 17.98 -7.39
CA LEU A 166 1.45 17.67 -6.01
C LEU A 166 0.38 16.60 -5.92
N ASP A 167 -0.71 16.71 -6.70
CA ASP A 167 -1.79 15.71 -6.76
C ASP A 167 -1.26 14.33 -7.20
N GLU A 168 -0.37 14.31 -8.21
CA GLU A 168 0.23 13.06 -8.69
C GLU A 168 1.16 12.42 -7.65
N VAL A 169 1.91 13.22 -6.90
CA VAL A 169 2.71 12.73 -5.78
C VAL A 169 1.82 12.26 -4.62
N LEU A 170 0.75 13.00 -4.29
CA LEU A 170 -0.21 12.63 -3.26
C LEU A 170 -0.86 11.28 -3.55
N LEU A 171 -1.17 10.99 -4.81
CA LEU A 171 -1.65 9.67 -5.20
C LEU A 171 -0.66 8.55 -4.82
N GLN A 172 0.64 8.76 -5.02
CA GLN A 172 1.67 7.79 -4.62
C GLN A 172 1.84 7.72 -3.10
N LEU A 173 1.71 8.84 -2.40
CA LEU A 173 1.76 8.92 -0.93
C LEU A 173 0.61 8.15 -0.29
N ALA A 174 -0.62 8.43 -0.71
CA ALA A 174 -1.81 7.78 -0.23
C ALA A 174 -1.77 6.26 -0.46
N LEU A 175 -1.24 5.83 -1.61
CA LEU A 175 -0.96 4.42 -1.88
C LEU A 175 0.01 3.81 -0.85
N ALA A 176 1.11 4.50 -0.53
CA ALA A 176 2.10 4.01 0.42
C ALA A 176 1.53 3.91 1.84
N GLU A 177 0.78 4.93 2.27
CA GLU A 177 0.15 4.98 3.58
C GLU A 177 -0.91 3.89 3.76
N THR A 178 -1.80 3.73 2.78
CA THR A 178 -2.79 2.63 2.77
C THR A 178 -2.08 1.26 2.82
N GLY A 179 -0.97 1.13 2.09
CA GLY A 179 -0.12 -0.06 2.11
C GLY A 179 0.51 -0.33 3.48
N THR A 180 0.98 0.71 4.17
CA THR A 180 1.50 0.60 5.54
C THR A 180 0.42 0.13 6.51
N ALA A 181 -0.80 0.67 6.43
CA ALA A 181 -1.93 0.22 7.24
C ALA A 181 -2.24 -1.27 7.04
N CYS A 182 -2.31 -1.72 5.78
CA CYS A 182 -2.51 -3.13 5.46
C CYS A 182 -1.37 -3.99 6.02
N ARG A 183 -0.12 -3.59 5.78
CA ARG A 183 1.05 -4.36 6.17
C ARG A 183 1.18 -4.49 7.70
N THR A 184 0.87 -3.43 8.46
CA THR A 184 0.85 -3.51 9.93
C THR A 184 -0.14 -4.57 10.40
N ALA A 185 -1.35 -4.60 9.84
CA ALA A 185 -2.35 -5.59 10.21
C ALA A 185 -1.93 -7.00 9.82
N GLU A 186 -1.37 -7.17 8.62
CA GLU A 186 -0.98 -8.47 8.09
C GLU A 186 0.22 -9.07 8.80
N GLU A 187 1.25 -8.28 9.10
CA GLU A 187 2.38 -8.77 9.90
C GLU A 187 1.96 -9.11 11.33
N THR A 188 1.00 -8.36 11.90
CA THR A 188 0.50 -8.65 13.25
C THR A 188 -0.32 -9.94 13.28
N VAL A 189 -1.27 -10.08 12.36
CA VAL A 189 -2.14 -11.26 12.26
C VAL A 189 -1.38 -12.49 11.76
N GLY A 190 -0.46 -12.30 10.83
CA GLY A 190 0.34 -13.34 10.19
C GLY A 190 1.38 -13.92 11.14
N HIS A 191 2.11 -13.07 11.89
CA HIS A 191 3.18 -13.50 12.81
C HIS A 191 2.79 -13.52 14.29
N TRP A 192 1.49 -13.72 14.57
CA TRP A 192 1.00 -13.72 15.94
C TRP A 192 1.64 -14.82 16.79
N ILE A 193 1.74 -16.02 16.22
CA ILE A 193 2.28 -17.19 16.93
C ILE A 193 3.77 -17.07 17.25
N GLU A 194 4.57 -16.48 16.37
CA GLU A 194 5.99 -16.25 16.60
C GLU A 194 6.21 -15.24 17.75
N LYS A 195 5.28 -14.29 17.93
CA LYS A 195 5.36 -13.28 18.98
C LYS A 195 4.74 -13.72 20.31
N TRP A 196 3.62 -14.45 20.26
CA TRP A 196 2.77 -14.69 21.42
C TRP A 196 2.40 -16.16 21.64
N GLY A 197 2.81 -17.09 20.77
CA GLY A 197 2.45 -18.50 20.85
C GLY A 197 2.84 -19.18 22.16
N GLY A 198 3.93 -18.74 22.79
CA GLY A 198 4.40 -19.20 24.11
C GLY A 198 3.95 -18.35 25.31
N ALA A 199 3.16 -17.30 25.10
CA ALA A 199 2.65 -16.45 26.18
C ALA A 199 1.49 -17.13 26.94
N SER A 200 1.20 -16.64 28.15
CA SER A 200 0.00 -17.07 28.87
C SER A 200 -1.26 -16.57 28.17
N VAL A 201 -2.37 -17.33 28.25
CA VAL A 201 -3.67 -16.97 27.64
C VAL A 201 -4.11 -15.55 28.02
N ALA A 202 -3.94 -15.15 29.30
CA ALA A 202 -4.29 -13.81 29.74
C ALA A 202 -3.43 -12.71 29.09
N THR A 203 -2.14 -12.96 28.87
CA THR A 203 -1.25 -12.02 28.18
C THR A 203 -1.61 -11.92 26.71
N GLU A 204 -1.80 -13.06 26.05
CA GLU A 204 -2.18 -13.15 24.65
C GLU A 204 -3.48 -12.39 24.37
N ARG A 205 -4.53 -12.60 25.18
CA ARG A 205 -5.81 -11.88 25.07
C ARG A 205 -5.65 -10.37 25.20
N ARG A 206 -4.94 -9.90 26.23
CA ARG A 206 -4.71 -8.48 26.45
C ARG A 206 -4.01 -7.83 25.24
N GLU A 207 -3.02 -8.52 24.69
CA GLU A 207 -2.33 -8.05 23.49
C GLU A 207 -3.23 -8.10 22.26
N ALA A 208 -4.07 -9.14 22.14
CA ALA A 208 -5.01 -9.26 21.03
C ALA A 208 -6.00 -8.10 21.01
N ASP A 209 -6.59 -7.76 22.16
CA ASP A 209 -7.51 -6.62 22.29
C ASP A 209 -6.83 -5.30 21.91
N ARG A 210 -5.60 -5.08 22.42
CA ARG A 210 -4.81 -3.89 22.10
C ARG A 210 -4.52 -3.78 20.61
N TRP A 211 -4.11 -4.88 19.97
CA TRP A 211 -3.78 -4.89 18.55
C TRP A 211 -5.00 -4.80 17.65
N VAL A 212 -6.13 -5.42 18.00
CA VAL A 212 -7.41 -5.28 17.27
C VAL A 212 -7.79 -3.80 17.18
N LEU A 213 -7.81 -3.09 18.30
CA LEU A 213 -8.13 -1.65 18.33
C LEU A 213 -7.17 -0.83 17.46
N ARG A 214 -5.86 -1.10 17.58
CA ARG A 214 -4.83 -0.39 16.81
C ARG A 214 -4.95 -0.64 15.31
N MET A 215 -5.05 -1.91 14.91
CA MET A 215 -5.18 -2.30 13.50
C MET A 215 -6.46 -1.73 12.90
N PHE A 216 -7.59 -1.82 13.60
CA PHE A 216 -8.86 -1.30 13.10
C PHE A 216 -8.79 0.22 12.86
N ARG A 217 -8.23 0.98 13.79
CA ARG A 217 -8.00 2.43 13.60
C ARG A 217 -7.13 2.71 12.37
N GLN A 218 -5.97 2.06 12.29
CA GLN A 218 -5.03 2.24 11.18
C GLN A 218 -5.62 1.84 9.82
N LEU A 219 -6.40 0.76 9.77
CA LEU A 219 -7.10 0.31 8.58
C LEU A 219 -8.24 1.25 8.19
N SER A 220 -8.95 1.84 9.16
CA SER A 220 -9.97 2.86 8.90
C SER A 220 -9.35 4.10 8.27
N GLU A 221 -8.30 4.65 8.88
CA GLU A 221 -7.53 5.77 8.34
C GLU A 221 -6.95 5.43 6.95
N GLY A 222 -6.36 4.25 6.80
CA GLY A 222 -5.82 3.77 5.53
C GLY A 222 -6.89 3.62 4.44
N ALA A 223 -8.07 3.10 4.76
CA ALA A 223 -9.16 2.95 3.79
C ALA A 223 -9.69 4.32 3.32
N GLU A 224 -9.83 5.29 4.22
CA GLU A 224 -10.20 6.67 3.86
C GLU A 224 -9.15 7.33 2.96
N VAL A 225 -7.88 7.15 3.28
CA VAL A 225 -6.75 7.65 2.45
C VAL A 225 -6.74 6.96 1.08
N GLY A 226 -7.00 5.66 1.01
CA GLY A 226 -7.10 4.91 -0.24
C GLY A 226 -8.25 5.39 -1.12
N GLU A 227 -9.41 5.67 -0.54
CA GLU A 227 -10.56 6.26 -1.26
C GLU A 227 -10.28 7.67 -1.75
N LEU A 228 -9.61 8.50 -0.94
CA LEU A 228 -9.11 9.79 -1.36
C LEU A 228 -8.17 9.66 -2.57
N ALA A 229 -7.28 8.66 -2.56
CA ALA A 229 -6.37 8.36 -3.66
C ALA A 229 -7.12 8.03 -4.95
N LEU A 230 -8.18 7.20 -4.87
CA LEU A 230 -9.04 6.88 -6.00
C LEU A 230 -9.74 8.14 -6.54
N GLY A 231 -10.25 9.00 -5.65
CA GLY A 231 -10.84 10.28 -6.03
C GLY A 231 -9.86 11.23 -6.72
N ILE A 232 -8.61 11.31 -6.23
CA ILE A 232 -7.53 12.08 -6.88
C ILE A 232 -7.24 11.53 -8.28
N ALA A 233 -7.09 10.20 -8.40
CA ALA A 233 -6.83 9.55 -9.67
C ALA A 233 -7.94 9.85 -10.69
N ASP A 234 -9.21 9.85 -10.27
CA ASP A 234 -10.34 10.18 -11.14
C ASP A 234 -10.31 11.65 -11.58
N ARG A 235 -10.01 12.58 -10.68
CA ARG A 235 -9.86 14.00 -11.02
C ARG A 235 -8.73 14.23 -12.02
N ILE A 236 -7.56 13.61 -11.80
CA ILE A 236 -6.42 13.69 -12.73
C ILE A 236 -6.81 13.11 -14.08
N HIS A 237 -7.45 11.94 -14.09
CA HIS A 237 -7.88 11.28 -15.32
C HIS A 237 -8.87 12.15 -16.12
N ALA A 238 -9.89 12.68 -15.45
CA ALA A 238 -10.93 13.49 -16.08
C ALA A 238 -10.42 14.82 -16.62
N LYS A 239 -9.50 15.48 -15.90
CA LYS A 239 -9.03 16.84 -16.25
C LYS A 239 -7.77 16.85 -17.12
N HIS A 240 -6.87 15.89 -16.93
CA HIS A 240 -5.54 15.89 -17.52
C HIS A 240 -5.21 14.60 -18.30
N GLY A 241 -6.07 13.58 -18.23
CA GLY A 241 -5.78 12.24 -18.73
C GLY A 241 -4.61 11.59 -17.97
N PHE A 242 -4.28 10.36 -18.36
CA PHE A 242 -3.08 9.67 -17.90
C PHE A 242 -2.08 9.51 -19.05
N VAL A 243 -0.81 9.37 -18.70
CA VAL A 243 0.27 9.20 -19.68
C VAL A 243 0.61 7.73 -19.92
N GLU A 244 1.22 7.42 -21.06
CA GLU A 244 1.70 6.07 -21.34
C GLU A 244 3.01 5.76 -20.61
N MET A 245 3.88 6.77 -20.50
CA MET A 245 5.15 6.69 -19.80
C MET A 245 5.34 7.93 -18.92
N ILE A 246 6.10 7.77 -17.84
CA ILE A 246 6.49 8.89 -16.97
C ILE A 246 7.33 9.89 -17.77
N THR A 247 7.08 11.18 -17.55
CA THR A 247 7.78 12.28 -18.21
C THR A 247 8.16 13.36 -17.20
N GLU A 248 8.89 14.39 -17.66
CA GLU A 248 9.21 15.57 -16.85
C GLU A 248 7.96 16.23 -16.24
N SER A 249 6.83 16.20 -16.95
CA SER A 249 5.62 16.89 -16.54
C SER A 249 4.56 15.98 -15.93
N ARG A 250 4.69 14.64 -16.04
CA ARG A 250 3.66 13.68 -15.59
C ARG A 250 4.24 12.39 -14.97
N LEU A 251 3.68 11.93 -13.85
CA LEU A 251 4.02 10.69 -13.13
C LEU A 251 3.00 9.57 -13.29
N ILE A 252 1.72 9.88 -13.53
CA ILE A 252 0.64 8.88 -13.43
C ILE A 252 0.34 8.23 -14.78
N MET A 253 0.68 6.94 -14.86
CA MET A 253 0.47 6.12 -16.04
C MET A 253 -1.01 5.71 -16.22
N ARG A 254 -1.37 5.23 -17.42
CA ARG A 254 -2.72 4.76 -17.79
C ARG A 254 -3.34 3.72 -16.85
N THR A 255 -2.52 3.00 -16.08
CA THR A 255 -2.96 2.03 -15.07
C THR A 255 -3.03 2.62 -13.65
N GLY A 256 -2.99 3.94 -13.51
CA GLY A 256 -2.83 4.67 -12.24
C GLY A 256 -3.87 4.34 -11.16
N PHE A 257 -5.05 3.86 -11.53
CA PHE A 257 -6.09 3.42 -10.61
C PHE A 257 -5.77 2.10 -9.90
N ARG A 258 -5.04 1.18 -10.55
CA ARG A 258 -4.98 -0.23 -10.14
C ARG A 258 -4.33 -0.43 -8.77
N ASN A 259 -3.15 0.15 -8.53
CA ASN A 259 -2.45 -0.06 -7.25
C ASN A 259 -3.19 0.60 -6.07
N PRO A 260 -3.69 1.86 -6.17
CA PRO A 260 -4.53 2.44 -5.12
C PRO A 260 -5.78 1.61 -4.84
N ALA A 261 -6.44 1.10 -5.88
CA ALA A 261 -7.61 0.23 -5.75
C ALA A 261 -7.28 -1.07 -5.00
N ILE A 262 -6.15 -1.71 -5.31
CA ILE A 262 -5.68 -2.92 -4.63
C ILE A 262 -5.50 -2.65 -3.13
N MET A 263 -4.75 -1.61 -2.74
CA MET A 263 -4.53 -1.32 -1.32
C MET A 263 -5.83 -0.93 -0.59
N THR A 264 -6.73 -0.21 -1.25
CA THR A 264 -8.04 0.17 -0.69
C THR A 264 -8.92 -1.07 -0.43
N CYS A 265 -9.04 -1.95 -1.42
CA CYS A 265 -9.78 -3.21 -1.29
C CYS A 265 -9.23 -4.07 -0.14
N ARG A 266 -7.90 -4.16 -0.05
CA ARG A 266 -7.19 -4.89 1.00
C ARG A 266 -7.51 -4.34 2.39
N ALA A 267 -7.42 -3.02 2.57
CA ALA A 267 -7.73 -2.36 3.85
C ALA A 267 -9.18 -2.60 4.27
N LEU A 268 -10.14 -2.45 3.33
CA LEU A 268 -11.56 -2.64 3.58
C LEU A 268 -11.89 -4.07 4.01
N LEU A 269 -11.32 -5.09 3.36
CA LEU A 269 -11.56 -6.50 3.70
C LEU A 269 -10.92 -6.89 5.05
N LEU A 270 -9.73 -6.38 5.35
CA LEU A 270 -9.10 -6.54 6.66
C LEU A 270 -9.95 -5.90 7.76
N MET A 271 -10.43 -4.69 7.55
CA MET A 271 -11.30 -4.00 8.50
C MET A 271 -12.64 -4.72 8.68
N TYR A 272 -13.23 -5.23 7.59
CA TYR A 272 -14.43 -6.07 7.65
C TYR A 272 -14.20 -7.29 8.54
N SER A 273 -13.08 -7.99 8.35
CA SER A 273 -12.71 -9.19 9.12
C SER A 273 -12.56 -8.92 10.62
N LEU A 274 -12.25 -7.69 11.01
CA LEU A 274 -12.07 -7.28 12.42
C LEU A 274 -13.36 -6.77 13.08
N CYS A 275 -14.45 -6.58 12.33
CA CYS A 275 -15.70 -6.03 12.87
C CYS A 275 -16.26 -6.85 14.06
N PRO A 276 -16.35 -8.19 14.00
CA PRO A 276 -16.79 -8.98 15.15
C PRO A 276 -15.90 -8.83 16.39
N ALA A 277 -14.59 -8.68 16.20
CA ALA A 277 -13.67 -8.41 17.31
C ALA A 277 -13.92 -7.05 17.95
N MET A 278 -14.13 -6.01 17.15
CA MET A 278 -14.47 -4.69 17.66
C MET A 278 -15.81 -4.68 18.41
N GLN A 279 -16.80 -5.40 17.89
CA GLN A 279 -18.10 -5.58 18.56
C GLN A 279 -17.94 -6.26 19.92
N ARG A 280 -17.16 -7.36 19.99
CA ARG A 280 -16.85 -8.05 21.25
C ARG A 280 -16.19 -7.13 22.27
N LEU A 281 -15.33 -6.22 21.82
CA LEU A 281 -14.69 -5.21 22.68
C LEU A 281 -15.65 -4.10 23.16
N GLY A 282 -16.93 -4.17 22.82
CA GLY A 282 -17.92 -3.16 23.19
C GLY A 282 -17.77 -1.84 22.42
N MET A 283 -17.03 -1.85 21.31
CA MET A 283 -16.83 -0.66 20.49
C MET A 283 -18.05 -0.39 19.62
N LEU A 284 -18.33 0.90 19.41
CA LEU A 284 -19.37 1.33 18.47
C LEU A 284 -18.80 1.39 17.04
N PRO A 285 -19.60 1.02 16.03
CA PRO A 285 -19.19 1.12 14.63
C PRO A 285 -19.03 2.60 14.23
N PRO A 286 -17.91 3.00 13.59
CA PRO A 286 -17.70 4.40 13.21
C PRO A 286 -18.74 4.89 12.20
N GLY A 287 -19.46 5.96 12.54
CA GLY A 287 -20.41 6.62 11.63
C GLY A 287 -21.68 5.83 11.30
N HIS A 288 -21.99 4.79 12.07
CA HIS A 288 -23.16 3.92 11.87
C HIS A 288 -23.80 3.55 13.21
N ASP A 289 -25.07 3.12 13.18
CA ASP A 289 -25.79 2.71 14.39
C ASP A 289 -25.50 1.26 14.79
N THR A 290 -25.24 0.39 13.81
CA THR A 290 -25.01 -1.06 14.04
C THR A 290 -23.82 -1.60 13.23
N TRP A 291 -23.17 -2.64 13.75
CA TRP A 291 -22.07 -3.33 13.06
C TRP A 291 -22.49 -3.93 11.71
N PRO A 292 -23.69 -4.56 11.57
CA PRO A 292 -24.20 -4.98 10.27
C PRO A 292 -24.33 -3.87 9.22
N ASP A 293 -24.74 -2.66 9.63
CA ASP A 293 -24.83 -1.50 8.73
C ASP A 293 -23.43 -1.05 8.29
N PHE A 294 -22.48 -1.00 9.23
CA PHE A 294 -21.09 -0.68 8.93
C PHE A 294 -20.47 -1.71 7.98
N MET A 295 -20.62 -3.01 8.25
CA MET A 295 -20.15 -4.10 7.37
C MET A 295 -20.78 -4.01 5.98
N SER A 296 -22.06 -3.65 5.87
CA SER A 296 -22.71 -3.39 4.58
C SER A 296 -22.12 -2.19 3.85
N SER A 297 -21.77 -1.12 4.57
CA SER A 297 -21.05 0.02 4.03
C SER A 297 -19.66 -0.38 3.51
N LEU A 298 -18.92 -1.21 4.26
CA LEU A 298 -17.60 -1.72 3.83
C LEU A 298 -17.68 -2.55 2.56
N ARG A 299 -18.69 -3.43 2.42
CA ARG A 299 -18.91 -4.19 1.17
C ARG A 299 -19.16 -3.27 -0.01
N ARG A 300 -20.01 -2.25 0.15
CA ARG A 300 -20.27 -1.25 -0.89
C ARG A 300 -18.98 -0.51 -1.29
N ARG A 301 -18.20 -0.05 -0.31
CA ARG A 301 -16.90 0.61 -0.53
C ARG A 301 -15.92 -0.32 -1.25
N PHE A 302 -15.89 -1.60 -0.88
CA PHE A 302 -15.07 -2.62 -1.53
C PHE A 302 -15.46 -2.78 -3.00
N ARG A 303 -16.75 -2.87 -3.33
CA ARG A 303 -17.22 -2.96 -4.73
C ARG A 303 -16.78 -1.74 -5.56
N ILE A 304 -16.85 -0.53 -4.99
CA ILE A 304 -16.34 0.69 -5.63
C ILE A 304 -14.84 0.55 -5.91
N GLY A 305 -14.04 0.15 -4.92
CA GLY A 305 -12.60 -0.08 -5.10
C GLY A 305 -12.31 -1.14 -6.16
N LEU A 306 -13.04 -2.25 -6.15
CA LEU A 306 -12.89 -3.33 -7.13
C LEU A 306 -13.21 -2.84 -8.56
N ALA A 307 -14.25 -2.01 -8.71
CA ALA A 307 -14.60 -1.40 -10.00
C ALA A 307 -13.45 -0.57 -10.58
N PHE A 308 -12.70 0.17 -9.76
CA PHE A 308 -11.48 0.87 -10.21
C PHE A 308 -10.37 -0.08 -10.66
N LEU A 309 -10.20 -1.21 -9.96
CA LEU A 309 -9.17 -2.20 -10.27
C LEU A 309 -9.43 -2.90 -11.61
N VAL A 310 -10.69 -3.26 -11.86
CA VAL A 310 -11.09 -3.98 -13.08
C VAL A 310 -11.43 -3.04 -14.24
N ARG A 311 -11.43 -1.71 -14.00
CA ARG A 311 -11.66 -0.70 -15.04
C ARG A 311 -10.72 -0.93 -16.23
N PRO A 312 -11.23 -0.99 -17.46
CA PRO A 312 -10.40 -1.08 -18.65
C PRO A 312 -9.41 0.09 -18.69
N ALA A 313 -8.14 -0.24 -18.90
CA ALA A 313 -7.12 0.74 -19.22
C ALA A 313 -6.78 0.56 -20.70
N GLU A 314 -6.68 1.65 -21.45
CA GLU A 314 -6.43 1.63 -22.89
C GLU A 314 -5.16 2.40 -23.22
N LYS A 315 -4.46 2.01 -24.28
CA LYS A 315 -3.37 2.80 -24.88
C LYS A 315 -3.93 3.98 -25.69
N ALA A 316 -3.04 4.77 -26.31
CA ALA A 316 -3.44 5.89 -27.15
C ALA A 316 -4.23 5.47 -28.40
N ASP A 317 -4.04 4.24 -28.89
CA ASP A 317 -4.72 3.65 -30.04
C ASP A 317 -6.01 2.87 -29.65
N HIS A 318 -6.51 3.06 -28.43
CA HIS A 318 -7.66 2.33 -27.86
C HIS A 318 -7.46 0.82 -27.67
N THR A 319 -6.24 0.31 -27.83
CA THR A 319 -5.98 -1.10 -27.50
C THR A 319 -6.01 -1.31 -25.97
N PRO A 320 -6.66 -2.38 -25.48
CA PRO A 320 -6.68 -2.68 -24.05
C PRO A 320 -5.28 -2.97 -23.50
N ILE A 321 -4.98 -2.39 -22.34
CA ILE A 321 -3.82 -2.72 -21.52
C ILE A 321 -4.24 -3.87 -20.60
N PRO A 322 -3.69 -5.08 -20.78
CA PRO A 322 -4.08 -6.23 -19.96
C PRO A 322 -3.77 -5.98 -18.48
N LEU A 323 -4.47 -6.70 -17.61
CA LEU A 323 -4.10 -6.78 -16.20
C LEU A 323 -2.71 -7.41 -16.07
N LEU A 324 -1.87 -6.86 -15.20
CA LEU A 324 -0.64 -7.54 -14.83
C LEU A 324 -0.98 -8.80 -14.05
N LYS A 325 -0.15 -9.84 -14.12
CA LYS A 325 -0.37 -11.11 -13.39
C LYS A 325 -0.55 -10.87 -11.89
N ASP A 326 0.22 -9.93 -11.31
CA ASP A 326 0.09 -9.55 -9.90
C ASP A 326 -1.25 -8.87 -9.59
N HIS A 327 -1.83 -8.12 -10.53
CA HIS A 327 -3.16 -7.50 -10.39
C HIS A 327 -4.26 -8.57 -10.45
N ALA A 328 -4.17 -9.50 -11.41
CA ALA A 328 -5.10 -10.62 -11.51
C ALA A 328 -5.06 -11.50 -10.25
N ARG A 329 -3.86 -11.76 -9.72
CA ARG A 329 -3.69 -12.47 -8.44
C ARG A 329 -4.36 -11.71 -7.29
N ALA A 330 -4.14 -10.41 -7.17
CA ALA A 330 -4.76 -9.60 -6.10
C ALA A 330 -6.29 -9.64 -6.16
N ILE A 331 -6.86 -9.56 -7.37
CA ILE A 331 -8.31 -9.71 -7.58
C ILE A 331 -8.82 -11.05 -7.03
N VAL A 332 -8.17 -12.16 -7.39
CA VAL A 332 -8.57 -13.50 -6.93
C VAL A 332 -8.48 -13.59 -5.41
N GLN A 333 -7.42 -13.03 -4.81
CA GLN A 333 -7.23 -13.01 -3.36
C GLN A 333 -8.32 -12.21 -2.65
N PHE A 334 -8.73 -11.06 -3.18
CA PHE A 334 -9.82 -10.27 -2.62
C PHE A 334 -11.17 -10.96 -2.74
N CYS A 335 -11.44 -11.56 -3.90
CA CYS A 335 -12.67 -12.31 -4.11
C CYS A 335 -12.73 -13.54 -3.21
N LEU A 336 -11.62 -14.25 -3.01
CA LEU A 336 -11.51 -15.36 -2.07
C LEU A 336 -11.73 -14.89 -0.63
N HIS A 337 -11.08 -13.80 -0.22
CA HIS A 337 -11.27 -13.22 1.13
C HIS A 337 -12.74 -12.89 1.35
N LEU A 338 -13.41 -12.22 0.40
CA LEU A 338 -14.83 -11.89 0.51
C LEU A 338 -15.73 -13.14 0.50
N ALA A 339 -15.41 -14.15 -0.32
CA ALA A 339 -16.12 -15.43 -0.35
C ALA A 339 -15.97 -16.20 0.98
N LEU A 340 -14.86 -16.01 1.69
CA LEU A 340 -14.64 -16.59 3.02
C LEU A 340 -15.33 -15.80 4.12
N LEU A 341 -15.63 -14.52 3.91
CA LEU A 341 -16.34 -13.66 4.88
C LEU A 341 -17.87 -13.64 4.71
N THR A 342 -18.39 -14.09 3.57
CA THR A 342 -19.81 -13.97 3.21
C THR A 342 -20.34 -15.27 2.60
N ALA A 343 -21.64 -15.53 2.68
CA ALA A 343 -22.22 -16.80 2.23
C ALA A 343 -22.44 -16.88 0.71
N SER A 344 -22.58 -15.73 0.03
CA SER A 344 -22.90 -15.69 -1.42
C SER A 344 -22.94 -14.25 -1.93
N GLU A 345 -21.79 -13.60 -2.04
CA GLU A 345 -21.72 -12.28 -2.68
C GLU A 345 -21.84 -12.41 -4.21
N THR A 346 -22.54 -11.49 -4.88
CA THR A 346 -22.60 -11.44 -6.36
C THR A 346 -21.89 -10.20 -6.87
N LEU A 347 -20.96 -10.40 -7.80
CA LEU A 347 -20.30 -9.33 -8.54
C LEU A 347 -21.26 -8.74 -9.58
N ASP A 348 -21.18 -7.43 -9.79
CA ASP A 348 -22.05 -6.72 -10.75
C ASP A 348 -21.86 -7.24 -12.18
N GLU A 349 -20.62 -7.56 -12.55
CA GLU A 349 -20.26 -8.16 -13.83
C GLU A 349 -19.40 -9.43 -13.63
N PRO A 350 -19.51 -10.44 -14.51
CA PRO A 350 -18.61 -11.59 -14.49
C PRO A 350 -17.16 -11.14 -14.72
N LEU A 351 -16.28 -11.50 -13.80
CA LEU A 351 -14.87 -11.19 -13.83
C LEU A 351 -14.09 -12.39 -14.36
N VAL A 352 -13.66 -12.29 -15.62
CA VAL A 352 -12.81 -13.30 -16.26
C VAL A 352 -11.37 -13.06 -15.82
N VAL A 353 -10.81 -13.98 -15.04
CA VAL A 353 -9.41 -13.92 -14.57
C VAL A 353 -8.50 -14.50 -15.65
N ASP A 354 -8.84 -15.69 -16.13
CA ASP A 354 -8.23 -16.38 -17.28
C ASP A 354 -9.19 -17.44 -17.83
N GLU A 355 -8.70 -18.29 -18.75
CA GLU A 355 -9.47 -19.37 -19.38
C GLU A 355 -10.02 -20.40 -18.39
N THR A 356 -9.46 -20.48 -17.19
CA THR A 356 -9.79 -21.48 -16.17
C THR A 356 -10.64 -20.94 -15.02
N LEU A 357 -10.77 -19.62 -14.88
CA LEU A 357 -11.47 -18.99 -13.76
C LEU A 357 -12.27 -17.76 -14.19
N THR A 358 -13.59 -17.85 -14.04
CA THR A 358 -14.53 -16.73 -14.18
C THR A 358 -15.35 -16.60 -12.90
N LEU A 359 -15.34 -15.42 -12.29
CA LEU A 359 -15.99 -15.14 -11.01
C LEU A 359 -17.26 -14.34 -11.26
N ARG A 360 -18.39 -14.76 -10.69
CA ARG A 360 -19.65 -14.00 -10.73
C ARG A 360 -20.34 -14.05 -9.38
N ARG A 361 -20.51 -15.26 -8.86
CA ARG A 361 -20.97 -15.53 -7.51
C ARG A 361 -19.76 -15.97 -6.68
N LEU A 362 -19.66 -15.42 -5.48
CA LEU A 362 -18.61 -15.69 -4.50
C LEU A 362 -19.23 -16.54 -3.39
N ASP A 363 -19.46 -17.82 -3.70
CA ASP A 363 -19.96 -18.85 -2.79
C ASP A 363 -18.85 -19.89 -2.46
N ASP A 364 -19.22 -20.96 -1.77
CA ASP A 364 -18.29 -22.00 -1.32
C ASP A 364 -17.56 -22.69 -2.50
N ASP A 365 -18.26 -22.92 -3.62
CA ASP A 365 -17.67 -23.50 -4.84
C ASP A 365 -16.67 -22.52 -5.47
N ALA A 366 -17.01 -21.24 -5.54
CA ALA A 366 -16.09 -20.21 -6.00
C ALA A 366 -14.85 -20.10 -5.09
N ALA A 367 -15.01 -20.20 -3.77
CA ALA A 367 -13.89 -20.20 -2.83
C ALA A 367 -12.93 -21.37 -3.10
N GLN A 368 -13.45 -22.57 -3.35
CA GLN A 368 -12.66 -23.75 -3.70
C GLN A 368 -11.96 -23.59 -5.07
N ALA A 369 -12.64 -23.04 -6.07
CA ALA A 369 -12.04 -22.77 -7.39
C ALA A 369 -10.90 -21.74 -7.31
N MET A 370 -11.10 -20.65 -6.57
CA MET A 370 -10.08 -19.63 -6.34
C MET A 370 -8.88 -20.17 -5.55
N ALA A 371 -9.11 -20.99 -4.52
CA ALA A 371 -8.05 -21.61 -3.74
C ALA A 371 -7.20 -22.56 -4.61
N ARG A 372 -7.82 -23.39 -5.46
CA ARG A 372 -7.12 -24.22 -6.47
C ARG A 372 -6.29 -23.39 -7.42
N TRP A 373 -6.86 -22.31 -7.94
CA TRP A 373 -6.18 -21.41 -8.86
C TRP A 373 -4.96 -20.76 -8.21
N LEU A 374 -5.05 -20.37 -6.95
CA LEU A 374 -3.94 -19.80 -6.17
C LEU A 374 -2.88 -20.86 -5.81
N ALA A 375 -3.28 -22.10 -5.54
CA ALA A 375 -2.37 -23.19 -5.19
C ALA A 375 -1.59 -23.75 -6.41
N ALA A 376 -2.00 -23.41 -7.64
CA ALA A 376 -1.28 -23.83 -8.84
C ALA A 376 0.15 -23.27 -8.88
N PRO A 377 1.12 -23.96 -9.53
CA PRO A 377 2.48 -23.44 -9.68
C PRO A 377 2.52 -22.05 -10.32
N SER A 378 3.47 -21.22 -9.89
CA SER A 378 3.70 -19.93 -10.52
C SER A 378 4.30 -20.10 -11.93
N ASP A 379 4.02 -19.18 -12.85
CA ASP A 379 4.57 -19.24 -14.21
C ASP A 379 6.10 -19.13 -14.26
N LYS A 380 6.74 -18.74 -13.14
CA LYS A 380 8.20 -18.64 -13.01
C LYS A 380 8.85 -19.93 -12.50
N GLY A 381 8.05 -20.95 -12.14
CA GLY A 381 8.55 -22.24 -11.64
C GLY A 381 8.95 -22.24 -10.16
N ASP A 382 9.11 -21.07 -9.54
CA ASP A 382 9.40 -20.92 -8.12
C ASP A 382 8.07 -20.69 -7.36
N GLY A 383 7.65 -21.67 -6.56
CA GLY A 383 6.50 -21.57 -5.66
C GLY A 383 5.12 -21.66 -6.31
N VAL A 384 4.08 -21.40 -5.51
CA VAL A 384 2.68 -21.34 -5.96
C VAL A 384 2.30 -19.94 -6.43
N ARG A 385 1.25 -19.84 -7.23
CA ARG A 385 0.75 -18.58 -7.81
C ARG A 385 0.31 -17.61 -6.71
N GLY A 386 -0.41 -18.13 -5.73
CA GLY A 386 -0.99 -17.42 -4.61
C GLY A 386 -0.19 -17.56 -3.33
N ASP A 387 0.95 -16.89 -3.26
CA ASP A 387 1.78 -16.79 -2.06
C ASP A 387 1.23 -15.78 -1.02
N ALA A 388 -0.01 -15.30 -1.16
CA ALA A 388 -0.41 -14.07 -0.46
C ALA A 388 -1.91 -13.86 -0.28
N SER A 389 -2.56 -14.48 0.71
CA SER A 389 -3.65 -13.76 1.35
C SER A 389 -3.52 -13.88 2.85
N ILE A 390 -3.77 -12.79 3.57
CA ILE A 390 -3.78 -12.81 5.03
C ILE A 390 -4.76 -13.86 5.58
N VAL A 391 -5.87 -14.08 4.87
CA VAL A 391 -6.84 -15.15 5.17
C VAL A 391 -6.22 -16.53 5.02
N GLY A 392 -5.21 -16.70 4.17
CA GLY A 392 -4.45 -17.93 4.03
C GLY A 392 -3.25 -18.04 4.95
N CYS A 393 -2.95 -17.07 5.84
CA CYS A 393 -1.75 -17.14 6.69
C CYS A 393 -1.94 -16.61 8.12
N ALA A 394 -3.18 -16.24 8.49
CA ALA A 394 -3.50 -15.75 9.82
C ALA A 394 -3.16 -16.79 10.90
N SER A 395 -2.44 -16.34 11.93
CA SER A 395 -2.13 -17.12 13.14
C SER A 395 -2.74 -16.50 14.40
N MET A 396 -3.32 -15.30 14.33
CA MET A 396 -4.00 -14.64 15.45
C MET A 396 -5.39 -15.25 15.72
N PRO A 397 -5.63 -15.88 16.88
CA PRO A 397 -6.92 -16.54 17.17
C PRO A 397 -8.12 -15.60 17.09
N HIS A 398 -7.98 -14.36 17.56
CA HIS A 398 -9.07 -13.37 17.52
C HIS A 398 -9.47 -12.99 16.09
N PHE A 399 -8.50 -12.93 15.17
CA PHE A 399 -8.79 -12.68 13.76
C PHE A 399 -9.51 -13.87 13.13
N ILE A 400 -9.00 -15.09 13.35
CA ILE A 400 -9.60 -16.33 12.83
C ILE A 400 -11.07 -16.45 13.23
N ARG A 401 -11.38 -16.25 14.51
CA ARG A 401 -12.76 -16.29 15.03
C ARG A 401 -13.64 -15.18 14.48
N SER A 402 -13.06 -14.02 14.19
CA SER A 402 -13.82 -12.92 13.61
C SER A 402 -14.15 -13.19 12.14
N VAL A 403 -13.28 -13.88 11.41
CA VAL A 403 -13.60 -14.39 10.06
C VAL A 403 -14.74 -15.41 10.13
N GLU A 404 -14.71 -16.33 11.10
CA GLU A 404 -15.81 -17.29 11.32
C GLU A 404 -17.12 -16.61 11.69
N ALA A 405 -17.12 -15.67 12.63
CA ALA A 405 -18.31 -14.93 13.03
C ALA A 405 -18.93 -14.14 11.84
N CYS A 406 -18.10 -13.48 11.02
CA CYS A 406 -18.57 -12.84 9.79
C CYS A 406 -19.32 -13.81 8.87
N ARG A 407 -18.80 -15.04 8.77
CA ARG A 407 -19.26 -16.07 7.85
C ARG A 407 -20.55 -16.74 8.34
N ASP A 408 -20.65 -16.99 9.65
CA ASP A 408 -21.83 -17.56 10.30
C ASP A 408 -23.03 -16.60 10.19
N ASP A 409 -22.83 -15.31 10.48
CA ASP A 409 -23.86 -14.27 10.35
C ASP A 409 -24.40 -14.14 8.92
N ALA A 410 -23.58 -14.47 7.92
CA ALA A 410 -23.97 -14.45 6.52
C ALA A 410 -24.77 -15.70 6.10
N GLY A 411 -24.84 -16.74 6.92
CA GLY A 411 -25.54 -18.00 6.63
C GLY A 411 -24.75 -18.97 5.74
N ALA A 412 -23.42 -18.93 5.78
CA ALA A 412 -22.58 -19.84 4.98
C ALA A 412 -22.52 -21.25 5.58
N THR A 413 -22.21 -22.26 4.75
CA THR A 413 -22.17 -23.67 5.17
C THR A 413 -20.77 -24.21 5.41
N ALA A 414 -19.76 -23.77 4.66
CA ALA A 414 -18.38 -24.23 4.86
C ALA A 414 -17.71 -23.53 6.05
N ASN A 415 -16.84 -24.24 6.77
CA ASN A 415 -16.10 -23.72 7.93
C ASN A 415 -14.72 -23.15 7.50
N TYR A 416 -14.35 -21.97 8.01
CA TYR A 416 -13.08 -21.32 7.67
C TYR A 416 -11.84 -22.08 8.19
N GLN A 417 -11.85 -22.59 9.42
CA GLN A 417 -10.77 -23.44 9.93
C GLN A 417 -10.62 -24.73 9.11
N GLN A 418 -11.72 -25.33 8.66
CA GLN A 418 -11.68 -26.47 7.75
C GLN A 418 -11.04 -26.10 6.40
N TRP A 419 -11.42 -24.96 5.83
CA TRP A 419 -10.78 -24.44 4.62
C TRP A 419 -9.26 -24.22 4.83
N ARG A 420 -8.84 -23.68 5.99
CA ARG A 420 -7.41 -23.52 6.31
C ARG A 420 -6.66 -24.85 6.35
N LYS A 421 -7.26 -25.91 6.90
CA LYS A 421 -6.69 -27.27 6.94
C LYS A 421 -6.50 -27.86 5.54
N GLU A 422 -7.43 -27.59 4.63
CA GLU A 422 -7.38 -28.09 3.25
C GLU A 422 -6.36 -27.33 2.39
N TRP A 423 -6.17 -26.04 2.66
CA TRP A 423 -5.38 -25.12 1.84
C TRP A 423 -4.11 -24.60 2.53
N THR A 424 -3.42 -25.45 3.30
CA THR A 424 -2.17 -25.09 4.00
C THR A 424 -1.07 -24.61 3.06
N VAL A 425 -1.07 -25.06 1.80
CA VAL A 425 -0.15 -24.60 0.74
C VAL A 425 -0.26 -23.11 0.43
N LEU A 426 -1.38 -22.46 0.83
CA LEU A 426 -1.57 -21.01 0.68
C LEU A 426 -1.00 -20.20 1.86
N ASP A 427 -0.40 -20.86 2.87
CA ASP A 427 0.26 -20.19 3.99
C ASP A 427 1.69 -19.78 3.63
N ARG A 428 1.88 -18.47 3.42
CA ARG A 428 3.18 -17.86 3.07
C ARG A 428 4.30 -18.08 4.11
N TYR A 429 3.93 -18.41 5.35
CA TYR A 429 4.89 -18.59 6.44
C TYR A 429 5.20 -20.07 6.70
N GLY A 430 4.55 -20.99 5.99
CA GLY A 430 4.84 -22.41 6.02
C GLY A 430 3.60 -23.25 6.29
N PRO A 431 3.42 -24.38 5.59
CA PRO A 431 2.23 -25.23 5.70
C PRO A 431 2.07 -25.92 7.06
N ASP A 432 3.15 -26.06 7.83
CA ASP A 432 3.18 -26.81 9.10
C ASP A 432 2.67 -26.00 10.30
N ARG A 433 2.40 -24.69 10.12
CA ARG A 433 1.99 -23.79 11.22
C ARG A 433 0.58 -24.06 11.74
N TRP A 434 -0.26 -24.74 10.96
CA TRP A 434 -1.67 -24.93 11.33
C TRP A 434 -1.85 -25.67 12.66
N SER A 435 -1.05 -26.71 12.92
CA SER A 435 -1.13 -27.50 14.16
C SER A 435 -0.93 -26.62 15.41
N ASP A 436 0.02 -25.70 15.35
CA ASP A 436 0.30 -24.81 16.48
C ASP A 436 -0.80 -23.73 16.65
N ILE A 437 -1.38 -23.26 15.54
CA ILE A 437 -2.54 -22.36 15.54
C ILE A 437 -3.78 -23.05 16.15
N GLU A 438 -4.00 -24.31 15.83
CA GLU A 438 -5.09 -25.11 16.39
C GLU A 438 -4.95 -25.25 17.91
N LEU A 439 -3.74 -25.54 18.41
CA LEU A 439 -3.45 -25.54 19.84
C LEU A 439 -3.68 -24.15 20.50
N MET A 440 -3.47 -23.06 19.77
CA MET A 440 -3.81 -21.70 20.21
C MET A 440 -5.32 -21.45 20.28
N LEU A 441 -6.10 -22.04 19.37
CA LEU A 441 -7.55 -21.92 19.39
C LEU A 441 -8.15 -22.77 20.52
N GLU A 442 -7.62 -23.97 20.77
CA GLU A 442 -8.12 -24.92 21.77
C GLU A 442 -7.83 -24.50 23.21
N ARG A 443 -6.69 -23.84 23.48
CA ARG A 443 -6.35 -23.36 24.84
C ARG A 443 -7.30 -22.28 25.37
N ASP A 444 -8.07 -21.67 24.48
CA ASP A 444 -8.97 -20.56 24.76
C ASP A 444 -10.28 -20.70 23.95
N PRO A 445 -11.09 -21.75 24.17
CA PRO A 445 -12.22 -22.07 23.28
C PRO A 445 -13.25 -20.93 23.19
N ASP A 446 -13.40 -20.15 24.26
CA ASP A 446 -14.37 -19.05 24.30
C ASP A 446 -13.79 -17.72 23.81
N GLY A 447 -12.46 -17.56 23.74
CA GLY A 447 -11.84 -16.33 23.21
C GLY A 447 -12.18 -15.09 24.01
N GLY A 448 -12.61 -15.27 25.25
CA GLY A 448 -13.15 -14.21 26.11
C GLY A 448 -14.62 -13.83 25.86
N ILE A 449 -15.44 -14.66 25.21
CA ILE A 449 -16.89 -14.46 25.14
C ILE A 449 -17.51 -14.75 26.53
N TRP A 450 -17.84 -13.70 27.27
CA TRP A 450 -18.75 -13.74 28.42
C TRP A 450 -19.76 -12.60 28.34
#